data_AF-A0A9X6AEN5-F1
#
_entry.id   AF-A0A9X6AEN5-F1
#
_cell.length_a   1.000
_cell.length_b   1.000
_cell.length_c   1.000
_cell.angle_alpha   90.00
_cell.angle_beta   90.00
_cell.angle_gamma   90.00
#
_symmetry.space_group_name_H-M   'P 1'
#
loop_
_entity.id
_entity.type
_entity.pdbx_description
1 polymer ?
#
loop_
_entity_poly.entity_id
_entity_poly.type
_entity_poly.pdbx_seq_one_letter_code
_entity_poly.pdbx_strand_id
1 'polypeptide(L)'
;VLEFAADHAEGRRIYLTTTHFHPEHAFGAQVFAGEATFLLNRDQAEDLKVKGPGYLEMFKGLGEPVERRLQGVEPARPDVVYDQAYDLDLGGRVVELRATGRAHSRGDQVVRVPDADVLFTGDLVEAGQFAIFPWFPPYDTDVSGTRWIAVMERLAA
;
A
#
# COMPACT_ATOMS: atom_id res chain seq x y z
N VAL A 1 12.80 10.00 4.53
CA VAL A 1 11.86 9.77 3.40
C VAL A 1 11.02 11.01 3.13
N LEU A 2 10.30 11.55 4.13
CA LEU A 2 9.57 12.82 3.95
C LEU A 2 10.48 13.95 3.44
N GLU A 3 11.62 14.17 4.10
CA GLU A 3 12.61 15.19 3.69
C GLU A 3 12.99 15.04 2.20
N PHE A 4 13.38 13.84 1.78
CA PHE A 4 13.66 13.52 0.39
C PHE A 4 12.47 13.86 -0.54
N ALA A 5 11.24 13.50 -0.15
CA ALA A 5 10.05 13.79 -0.94
C ALA A 5 9.77 15.31 -1.04
N ALA A 6 9.96 16.05 0.05
CA ALA A 6 9.79 17.50 0.10
C ALA A 6 10.84 18.21 -0.77
N ASP A 7 12.10 17.78 -0.70
CA ASP A 7 13.19 18.29 -1.52
C ASP A 7 12.91 18.10 -3.02
N HIS A 8 12.43 16.90 -3.41
CA HIS A 8 12.09 16.61 -4.82
C HIS A 8 10.82 17.30 -5.30
N ALA A 9 9.88 17.57 -4.39
CA ALA A 9 8.65 18.27 -4.71
C ALA A 9 8.88 19.77 -4.91
N GLU A 10 9.94 20.37 -4.33
CA GLU A 10 10.28 21.79 -4.50
C GLU A 10 9.06 22.70 -4.23
N GLY A 11 8.32 22.42 -3.16
CA GLY A 11 7.10 23.16 -2.77
C GLY A 11 5.82 22.78 -3.53
N ARG A 12 5.88 21.82 -4.46
CA ARG A 12 4.69 21.22 -5.08
C ARG A 12 3.95 20.32 -4.08
N ARG A 13 2.65 20.12 -4.32
CA ARG A 13 1.81 19.22 -3.51
C ARG A 13 2.34 17.79 -3.59
N ILE A 14 2.45 17.15 -2.43
CA ILE A 14 2.86 15.75 -2.30
C ILE A 14 1.61 14.88 -2.17
N TYR A 15 1.62 13.74 -2.86
CA TYR A 15 0.63 12.68 -2.72
C TYR A 15 1.34 11.41 -2.24
N LEU A 16 0.70 10.69 -1.33
CA LEU A 16 1.16 9.41 -0.80
C LEU A 16 0.12 8.35 -1.13
N THR A 17 0.58 7.17 -1.55
CA THR A 17 -0.26 5.97 -1.65
C THR A 17 0.61 4.76 -1.34
N THR A 18 -0.01 3.61 -1.13
CA THR A 18 0.67 2.33 -0.91
C THR A 18 -0.04 1.25 -1.70
N THR A 19 0.63 0.13 -1.96
CA THR A 19 0.07 -0.97 -2.75
C THR A 19 -0.92 -1.83 -1.96
N HIS A 20 -0.71 -1.93 -0.64
CA HIS A 20 -1.60 -2.60 0.31
C HIS A 20 -1.29 -2.13 1.75
N PHE A 21 -1.85 -2.80 2.77
CA PHE A 21 -1.86 -2.32 4.16
C PHE A 21 -0.70 -2.81 5.05
N HIS A 22 0.15 -3.72 4.57
CA HIS A 22 1.18 -4.34 5.43
C HIS A 22 2.21 -3.32 5.96
N PRO A 23 2.87 -3.64 7.09
CA PRO A 23 3.65 -2.66 7.85
C PRO A 23 4.77 -1.99 7.05
N GLU A 24 5.51 -2.76 6.24
CA GLU A 24 6.61 -2.30 5.41
C GLU A 24 6.19 -1.37 4.27
N HIS A 25 4.89 -1.32 3.96
CA HIS A 25 4.33 -0.41 2.95
C HIS A 25 3.59 0.78 3.59
N ALA A 26 2.76 0.54 4.61
CA ALA A 26 1.77 1.53 5.07
C ALA A 26 2.05 2.17 6.43
N PHE A 27 2.82 1.53 7.32
CA PHE A 27 2.90 2.01 8.70
C PHE A 27 3.82 3.23 8.87
N GLY A 28 4.70 3.48 7.91
CA GLY A 28 5.45 4.73 7.83
C GLY A 28 4.61 5.94 7.43
N ALA A 29 3.37 5.76 6.93
CA ALA A 29 2.57 6.85 6.35
C ALA A 29 2.29 8.01 7.32
N GLN A 30 2.30 7.75 8.64
CA GLN A 30 2.06 8.79 9.66
C GLN A 30 3.05 9.96 9.57
N VAL A 31 4.28 9.74 9.06
CA VAL A 31 5.28 10.80 8.95
C VAL A 31 4.91 11.85 7.91
N PHE A 32 3.95 11.54 7.02
CA PHE A 32 3.46 12.45 5.98
C PHE A 32 2.18 13.19 6.39
N ALA A 33 1.68 13.00 7.60
CA ALA A 33 0.45 13.63 8.07
C ALA A 33 0.58 15.17 8.03
N GLY A 34 -0.33 15.82 7.32
CA GLY A 34 -0.30 17.29 7.10
C GLY A 34 0.64 17.76 6.00
N GLU A 35 1.55 16.90 5.52
CA GLU A 35 2.57 17.23 4.51
C GLU A 35 2.22 16.66 3.13
N ALA A 36 1.46 15.57 3.07
CA ALA A 36 0.97 14.96 1.83
C ALA A 36 -0.52 14.63 1.90
N THR A 37 -1.16 14.49 0.75
CA THR A 37 -2.48 13.85 0.66
C THR A 37 -2.31 12.34 0.55
N PHE A 38 -2.82 11.58 1.52
CA PHE A 38 -2.75 10.13 1.54
C PHE A 38 -4.00 9.51 0.89
N LEU A 39 -3.81 8.73 -0.17
CA LEU A 39 -4.90 8.15 -0.98
C LEU A 39 -4.84 6.63 -0.97
N LEU A 40 -5.94 5.97 -0.64
CA LEU A 40 -6.06 4.52 -0.66
C LEU A 40 -7.36 4.08 -1.33
N ASN A 41 -7.40 2.86 -1.86
CA ASN A 41 -8.67 2.23 -2.23
C ASN A 41 -9.47 1.86 -0.96
N ARG A 42 -10.79 1.69 -1.11
CA ARG A 42 -11.72 1.43 -0.01
C ARG A 42 -11.37 0.19 0.81
N ASP A 43 -11.04 -0.91 0.16
CA ASP A 43 -10.77 -2.18 0.85
C ASP A 43 -9.46 -2.10 1.64
N GLN A 44 -8.45 -1.42 1.10
CA GLN A 44 -7.18 -1.17 1.79
C GLN A 44 -7.34 -0.24 2.98
N ALA A 45 -8.14 0.82 2.84
CA ALA A 45 -8.45 1.73 3.94
C ALA A 45 -9.15 0.99 5.10
N GLU A 46 -10.07 0.07 4.77
CA GLU A 46 -10.73 -0.76 5.77
C GLU A 46 -9.78 -1.81 6.38
N ASP A 47 -8.87 -2.40 5.60
CA ASP A 47 -7.81 -3.27 6.13
C ASP A 47 -6.95 -2.54 7.16
N LEU A 48 -6.45 -1.37 6.80
CA LEU A 48 -5.58 -0.57 7.67
C LEU A 48 -6.30 -0.18 8.98
N LYS A 49 -7.58 0.17 8.89
CA LYS A 49 -8.41 0.55 10.05
C LYS A 49 -8.71 -0.64 10.96
N VAL A 50 -9.13 -1.78 10.41
CA VAL A 50 -9.64 -2.92 11.19
C VAL A 50 -8.52 -3.84 11.64
N LYS A 51 -7.54 -4.09 10.78
CA LYS A 51 -6.47 -5.06 10.99
C LYS A 51 -5.17 -4.42 11.45
N GLY A 52 -4.90 -3.19 11.00
CA GLY A 52 -3.65 -2.48 11.25
C GLY A 52 -3.17 -2.52 12.71
N PRO A 53 -3.99 -2.15 13.71
CA PRO A 53 -3.58 -2.19 15.11
C PRO A 53 -3.16 -3.59 15.60
N GLY A 54 -3.92 -4.63 15.24
CA GLY A 54 -3.59 -6.01 15.63
C GLY A 54 -2.33 -6.51 14.92
N TYR A 55 -2.17 -6.18 13.64
CA TYR A 55 -0.99 -6.52 12.86
C TYR A 55 0.27 -5.84 13.37
N LEU A 56 0.16 -4.57 13.80
CA LEU A 56 1.24 -3.82 14.41
C LEU A 56 1.75 -4.51 15.68
N GLU A 57 0.85 -4.89 16.58
CA GLU A 57 1.23 -5.59 17.81
C GLU A 57 1.82 -6.97 17.52
N MET A 58 1.28 -7.71 16.54
CA MET A 58 1.87 -8.96 16.08
C MET A 58 3.32 -8.78 15.60
N PHE A 59 3.57 -7.77 14.75
CA PHE A 59 4.91 -7.51 14.20
C PHE A 59 5.90 -7.03 15.27
N LYS A 60 5.45 -6.23 16.25
CA LYS A 60 6.28 -5.89 17.42
C LYS A 60 6.74 -7.15 18.16
N GLY A 61 5.94 -8.22 18.16
CA GLY A 61 6.29 -9.52 18.73
C GLY A 61 7.36 -10.32 17.98
N LEU A 62 7.79 -9.90 16.78
CA LEU A 62 8.79 -10.63 15.96
C LEU A 62 10.25 -10.40 16.41
N GLY A 63 10.46 -9.68 17.51
CA GLY A 63 11.74 -9.51 18.18
C GLY A 63 12.12 -8.05 18.41
N GLU A 64 13.04 -7.82 19.35
CA GLU A 64 13.46 -6.49 19.81
C GLU A 64 13.85 -5.52 18.67
N PRO A 65 14.56 -5.93 17.60
CA PRO A 65 14.90 -5.01 16.52
C PRO A 65 13.68 -4.50 15.74
N VAL A 66 12.65 -5.33 15.56
CA VAL A 66 11.41 -4.96 14.85
C VAL A 66 10.55 -4.10 15.77
N GLU A 67 10.40 -4.52 17.02
CA GLU A 67 9.69 -3.76 18.05
C GLU A 67 10.20 -2.31 18.12
N ARG A 68 11.51 -2.12 18.24
CA ARG A 68 12.14 -0.80 18.31
C ARG A 68 11.82 0.08 17.10
N ARG A 69 11.71 -0.48 15.90
CA ARG A 69 11.35 0.27 14.68
C ARG A 69 9.87 0.63 14.62
N LEU A 70 9.02 -0.09 15.35
CA LEU A 70 7.57 0.10 15.40
C LEU A 70 7.11 0.87 16.65
N GLN A 71 8.03 1.34 17.49
CA GLN A 71 7.70 2.18 18.65
C GLN A 71 7.10 3.52 18.20
N GLY A 72 5.98 3.91 18.81
CA GLY A 72 5.25 5.14 18.47
C GLY A 72 4.57 5.13 17.09
N VAL A 73 4.54 3.97 16.42
CA VAL A 73 3.84 3.83 15.15
C VAL A 73 2.34 3.75 15.39
N GLU A 74 1.58 4.54 14.63
CA GLU A 74 0.13 4.49 14.57
C GLU A 74 -0.31 4.45 13.10
N PRO A 75 -1.10 3.45 12.67
CA PRO A 75 -1.59 3.38 11.30
C PRO A 75 -2.32 4.66 10.88
N ALA A 76 -1.79 5.34 9.87
CA ALA A 76 -2.33 6.61 9.38
C ALA A 76 -3.71 6.43 8.75
N ARG A 77 -4.58 7.45 8.88
CA ARG A 77 -5.86 7.49 8.18
C ARG A 77 -5.67 8.15 6.81
N PRO A 78 -6.26 7.60 5.73
CA PRO A 78 -6.21 8.25 4.42
C PRO A 78 -7.05 9.53 4.40
N ASP A 79 -6.58 10.53 3.66
CA ASP A 79 -7.32 11.76 3.36
C ASP A 79 -8.36 11.53 2.25
N VAL A 80 -8.02 10.67 1.29
CA VAL A 80 -8.90 10.31 0.17
C VAL A 80 -9.05 8.81 0.11
N VAL A 81 -10.30 8.36 0.04
CA VAL A 81 -10.65 6.96 -0.20
C VAL A 81 -11.41 6.87 -1.50
N TYR A 82 -10.87 6.12 -2.45
CA TYR A 82 -11.52 5.85 -3.74
C TYR A 82 -12.05 4.42 -3.80
N ASP A 83 -12.94 4.12 -4.73
CA ASP A 83 -13.48 2.77 -4.91
C ASP A 83 -12.51 1.87 -5.69
N GLN A 84 -12.71 1.70 -7.00
CA GLN A 84 -11.93 0.75 -7.81
C GLN A 84 -10.78 1.41 -8.58
N ALA A 85 -10.91 2.69 -8.95
CA ALA A 85 -9.91 3.39 -9.75
C ALA A 85 -9.83 4.86 -9.34
N TYR A 86 -8.63 5.43 -9.44
CA TYR A 86 -8.37 6.85 -9.28
C TYR A 86 -7.27 7.29 -10.24
N ASP A 87 -7.52 8.35 -11.01
CA ASP A 87 -6.52 8.96 -11.90
C ASP A 87 -6.00 10.23 -11.28
N LEU A 88 -4.74 10.19 -10.87
CA LEU A 88 -4.06 11.30 -10.23
C LEU A 88 -3.22 12.06 -11.26
N ASP A 89 -3.68 13.26 -11.65
CA ASP A 89 -2.90 14.16 -12.49
C ASP A 89 -1.88 14.95 -11.64
N LEU A 90 -0.59 14.72 -11.91
CA LEU A 90 0.54 15.40 -11.26
C LEU A 90 1.07 16.60 -12.07
N GLY A 91 0.23 17.20 -12.92
CA GLY A 91 0.59 18.34 -13.77
C GLY A 91 1.03 17.91 -15.17
N GLY A 92 0.28 17.01 -15.80
CA GLY A 92 0.54 16.49 -17.15
C GLY A 92 1.06 15.05 -17.17
N ARG A 93 1.40 14.48 -16.01
CA ARG A 93 1.67 13.05 -15.84
C ARG A 93 0.57 12.43 -14.99
N VAL A 94 -0.22 11.55 -15.60
CA VAL A 94 -1.29 10.82 -14.91
C VAL A 94 -0.72 9.56 -14.26
N VAL A 95 -0.97 9.40 -12.97
CA VAL A 95 -0.71 8.19 -12.21
C VAL A 95 -2.04 7.49 -11.97
N GLU A 96 -2.15 6.26 -12.48
CA GLU A 96 -3.35 5.44 -12.42
C GLU A 96 -3.28 4.51 -11.20
N LEU A 97 -4.14 4.74 -10.21
CA LEU A 97 -4.33 3.83 -9.07
C LEU A 97 -5.48 2.88 -9.41
N ARG A 98 -5.22 1.57 -9.35
CA ARG A 98 -6.20 0.54 -9.72
C ARG A 98 -6.27 -0.53 -8.64
N ALA A 99 -7.41 -0.59 -7.95
CA ALA A 99 -7.68 -1.71 -7.06
C ALA A 99 -7.75 -3.01 -7.88
N THR A 100 -6.94 -3.99 -7.49
CA THR A 100 -7.01 -5.34 -8.07
C THR A 100 -8.03 -6.22 -7.33
N GLY A 101 -8.42 -5.77 -6.14
CA GLY A 101 -9.22 -6.50 -5.17
C GLY A 101 -8.41 -7.61 -4.51
N ARG A 102 -9.11 -8.53 -3.85
CA ARG A 102 -8.49 -9.56 -3.03
C ARG A 102 -7.50 -10.46 -3.81
N ALA A 103 -6.24 -10.50 -3.40
CA ALA A 103 -5.20 -11.41 -3.88
C ALA A 103 -4.15 -11.69 -2.78
N HIS A 104 -3.13 -10.84 -2.63
CA HIS A 104 -2.15 -10.87 -1.55
C HIS A 104 -2.76 -10.39 -0.22
N SER A 105 -3.51 -9.29 -0.26
CA SER A 105 -4.37 -8.80 0.81
C SER A 105 -5.82 -8.69 0.32
N ARG A 106 -6.73 -8.08 1.10
CA ARG A 106 -8.10 -7.79 0.63
C ARG A 106 -8.12 -6.59 -0.32
N GLY A 107 -7.30 -5.58 -0.04
CA GLY A 107 -7.29 -4.28 -0.71
C GLY A 107 -6.09 -4.00 -1.61
N ASP A 108 -5.53 -5.00 -2.30
CA ASP A 108 -4.37 -4.77 -3.17
C ASP A 108 -4.69 -3.81 -4.31
N GLN A 109 -3.75 -2.92 -4.61
CA GLN A 109 -3.77 -2.07 -5.80
C GLN A 109 -2.46 -2.11 -6.56
N VAL A 110 -2.54 -1.84 -7.87
CA VAL A 110 -1.39 -1.52 -8.70
C VAL A 110 -1.38 -0.02 -9.01
N VAL A 111 -0.18 0.53 -9.19
CA VAL A 111 0.04 1.93 -9.58
C VAL A 111 0.72 1.95 -10.93
N ARG A 112 0.08 2.55 -11.93
CA ARG A 112 0.61 2.63 -13.30
C ARG A 112 0.93 4.08 -13.67
N VAL A 113 2.07 4.28 -14.35
CA VAL A 113 2.51 5.56 -14.90
C VAL A 113 2.65 5.36 -16.41
N PRO A 114 1.57 5.60 -17.19
CA PRO A 114 1.48 5.12 -18.57
C PRO A 114 2.53 5.73 -19.50
N ASP A 115 2.83 7.02 -19.36
CA ASP A 115 3.78 7.73 -20.22
C ASP A 115 5.24 7.33 -19.96
N ALA A 116 5.52 6.71 -18.81
CA ALA A 116 6.83 6.18 -18.44
C ALA A 116 6.94 4.66 -18.66
N ASP A 117 5.85 4.00 -19.04
CA ASP A 117 5.75 2.54 -19.13
C ASP A 117 6.16 1.81 -17.83
N VAL A 118 5.69 2.34 -16.69
CA VAL A 118 6.00 1.80 -15.34
C VAL A 118 4.74 1.28 -14.66
N LEU A 119 4.86 0.12 -14.01
CA LEU A 119 3.85 -0.49 -13.16
C LEU A 119 4.47 -0.89 -11.81
N PHE A 120 3.89 -0.40 -10.71
CA PHE A 120 4.19 -0.87 -9.36
C PHE A 120 3.12 -1.87 -8.93
N THR A 121 3.55 -3.08 -8.61
CA THR A 121 2.66 -4.21 -8.27
C THR A 121 2.57 -4.50 -6.78
N GLY A 122 3.47 -3.92 -5.97
CA GLY A 122 3.68 -4.37 -4.60
C GLY A 122 3.93 -5.88 -4.57
N ASP A 123 3.39 -6.54 -3.55
CA ASP A 123 3.69 -7.94 -3.26
C ASP A 123 2.84 -8.91 -4.10
N LEU A 124 2.09 -8.38 -5.09
CA LEU A 124 1.48 -9.20 -6.14
C LEU A 124 2.55 -9.83 -7.05
N VAL A 125 3.68 -9.17 -7.27
CA VAL A 125 4.80 -9.69 -8.08
C VAL A 125 6.10 -9.38 -7.36
N GLU A 126 6.83 -10.44 -7.00
CA GLU A 126 8.10 -10.32 -6.32
C GLU A 126 9.26 -10.81 -7.20
N ALA A 127 10.41 -10.15 -7.06
CA ALA A 127 11.62 -10.53 -7.77
C ALA A 127 12.53 -11.37 -6.85
N GLY A 128 12.96 -12.54 -7.33
CA GLY A 128 13.89 -13.40 -6.57
C GLY A 128 13.23 -14.25 -5.48
N GLN A 129 11.90 -14.20 -5.33
CA GLN A 129 11.11 -15.09 -4.50
C GLN A 129 9.73 -15.36 -5.11
N PHE A 130 9.03 -16.35 -4.58
CA PHE A 130 7.64 -16.58 -4.91
C PHE A 130 6.77 -15.54 -4.22
N ALA A 131 5.70 -15.09 -4.89
CA ALA A 131 4.71 -14.22 -4.27
C ALA A 131 4.26 -14.80 -2.93
N ILE A 132 4.41 -14.01 -1.87
CA ILE A 132 4.02 -14.40 -0.53
C ILE A 132 2.49 -14.40 -0.42
N PHE A 133 1.95 -15.44 0.20
CA PHE A 133 0.53 -15.58 0.51
C PHE A 133 0.35 -15.53 2.03
N PRO A 134 0.31 -14.33 2.64
CA PRO A 134 0.35 -14.19 4.08
C PRO A 134 -0.96 -14.68 4.71
N TRP A 135 -0.83 -15.62 5.65
CA TRP A 135 -1.95 -16.16 6.42
C TRP A 135 -1.63 -16.05 7.91
N PHE A 136 -2.10 -14.98 8.53
CA PHE A 136 -1.85 -14.62 9.94
C PHE A 136 -3.16 -14.39 10.69
N PRO A 137 -3.86 -15.45 11.12
CA PRO A 137 -5.09 -15.33 11.89
C PRO A 137 -4.87 -14.66 13.26
N PRO A 138 -5.85 -13.88 13.77
CA PRO A 138 -7.12 -13.54 13.12
C PRO A 138 -7.03 -12.31 12.19
N TYR A 139 -5.86 -11.69 12.08
CA TYR A 139 -5.73 -10.33 11.58
C TYR A 139 -5.60 -10.23 10.05
N ASP A 140 -4.94 -11.19 9.40
CA ASP A 140 -4.86 -11.23 7.93
C ASP A 140 -5.07 -12.65 7.38
N THR A 141 -6.25 -12.85 6.80
CA THR A 141 -6.70 -14.16 6.30
C THR A 141 -7.43 -14.03 4.97
N ASP A 142 -7.31 -12.87 4.31
CA ASP A 142 -8.01 -12.57 3.06
C ASP A 142 -7.23 -13.01 1.82
N VAL A 143 -6.01 -13.51 2.00
CA VAL A 143 -5.19 -13.97 0.89
C VAL A 143 -5.91 -15.03 0.02
N SER A 144 -5.76 -14.94 -1.30
CA SER A 144 -6.45 -15.80 -2.26
C SER A 144 -5.60 -16.09 -3.50
N GLY A 145 -5.01 -17.29 -3.55
CA GLY A 145 -4.20 -17.75 -4.69
C GLY A 145 -4.95 -17.82 -6.02
N THR A 146 -6.21 -18.29 -6.03
CA THR A 146 -7.01 -18.35 -7.26
C THR A 146 -7.34 -16.96 -7.81
N ARG A 147 -7.60 -15.99 -6.95
CA ARG A 147 -7.80 -14.60 -7.38
C ARG A 147 -6.49 -13.96 -7.82
N TRP A 148 -5.38 -14.26 -7.15
CA TRP A 148 -4.05 -13.82 -7.56
C TRP A 148 -3.72 -14.27 -9.00
N ILE A 149 -3.99 -15.52 -9.36
CA ILE A 149 -3.83 -16.00 -10.75
C ILE A 149 -4.62 -15.13 -11.73
N ALA A 150 -5.89 -14.87 -11.43
CA ALA A 150 -6.73 -14.03 -12.28
C ALA A 150 -6.23 -12.56 -12.35
N VAL A 151 -5.60 -12.04 -11.29
CA VAL A 151 -4.94 -10.71 -11.32
C VAL A 151 -3.74 -10.75 -12.26
N MET A 152 -2.88 -11.78 -12.16
CA MET A 152 -1.71 -11.92 -13.03
C MET A 152 -2.08 -12.04 -14.51
N GLU A 153 -3.11 -12.83 -14.84
CA GLU A 153 -3.62 -12.95 -16.21
C GLU A 153 -4.09 -11.61 -16.77
N ARG A 154 -4.72 -10.76 -15.94
CA ARG A 154 -5.13 -9.40 -16.36
C ARG A 154 -3.96 -8.44 -16.52
N LEU A 155 -2.94 -8.55 -15.67
CA LEU A 155 -1.77 -7.66 -15.74
C LEU A 155 -0.82 -8.03 -16.90
N ALA A 156 -0.85 -9.28 -17.35
CA ALA A 156 -0.03 -9.76 -18.46
C ALA A 156 -0.68 -9.58 -19.85
N ALA A 157 -1.95 -9.20 -19.91
CA ALA A 157 -2.72 -9.00 -21.14
C ALA A 157 -2.52 -7.59 -21.72
#